data_AF-A0A6C0E243-F1
#
_entry.id   AF-A0A6C0E243-F1
#
_cell.length_a   1.000
_cell.length_b   1.000
_cell.length_c   1.000
_cell.angle_alpha   90.00
_cell.angle_beta   90.00
_cell.angle_gamma   90.00
#
_symmetry.space_group_name_H-M   'P 1'
#
loop_
_entity.id
_entity.type
_entity.pdbx_description
1 polymer ?
#
loop_
_entity_poly.entity_id
_entity_poly.type
_entity_poly.pdbx_seq_one_letter_code
_entity_poly.pdbx_strand_id
1 'polypeptide(L)'
;MKNKTTKISKNPKNKTKKQFLFNPTNPKKSFDVYIDKNPKDTIHIKYTTLEDVENTIDKLEKLYKNKKYTHKRIWQVGMIMKVRLKVLQGTKPKQYALANKYFTFLGKRTKLHENDRYKLSFEY
;
A
#
# COMPACT_ATOMS: atom_id res chain seq x y z
N MET A 1 38.38 -39.03 16.77
CA MET A 1 37.21 -39.62 16.07
C MET A 1 36.56 -38.53 15.24
N LYS A 2 36.36 -38.75 13.93
CA LYS A 2 35.85 -37.74 12.97
C LYS A 2 34.32 -37.69 13.05
N ASN A 3 33.74 -36.59 13.51
CA ASN A 3 32.29 -36.42 13.56
C ASN A 3 31.75 -36.16 12.14
N LYS A 4 31.05 -37.15 11.57
CA LYS A 4 30.34 -37.04 10.29
C LYS A 4 29.15 -36.10 10.45
N THR A 5 29.21 -34.95 9.79
CA THR A 5 28.07 -34.05 9.59
C THR A 5 26.97 -34.71 8.75
N THR A 6 25.77 -34.87 9.30
CA THR A 6 24.56 -35.19 8.53
C THR A 6 23.97 -33.90 7.96
N LYS A 7 24.32 -33.56 6.71
CA LYS A 7 23.65 -32.49 5.96
C LYS A 7 22.25 -32.99 5.56
N ILE A 8 21.22 -32.53 6.28
CA ILE A 8 19.82 -32.72 5.84
C ILE A 8 19.62 -31.90 4.56
N SER A 9 19.56 -32.57 3.41
CA SER A 9 19.23 -31.91 2.15
C SER A 9 17.76 -31.46 2.19
N LYS A 10 17.52 -30.18 2.45
CA LYS A 10 16.20 -29.58 2.20
C LYS A 10 15.98 -29.59 0.69
N ASN A 11 15.11 -30.48 0.21
CA ASN A 11 14.64 -30.42 -1.18
C ASN A 11 14.17 -29.00 -1.49
N PRO A 12 14.64 -28.37 -2.58
CA PRO A 12 14.11 -27.08 -2.98
C PRO A 12 12.64 -27.29 -3.32
N LYS A 13 11.73 -26.76 -2.48
CA LYS A 13 10.31 -26.69 -2.86
C LYS A 13 10.26 -25.94 -4.19
N ASN A 14 9.88 -26.63 -5.26
CA ASN A 14 9.65 -26.04 -6.57
C ASN A 14 8.73 -24.83 -6.39
N LYS A 15 9.31 -23.63 -6.40
CA LYS A 15 8.54 -22.40 -6.44
C LYS A 15 7.90 -22.39 -7.83
N THR A 16 6.64 -22.77 -7.91
CA THR A 16 5.84 -22.54 -9.11
C THR A 16 6.00 -21.07 -9.46
N LYS A 17 6.39 -20.77 -10.71
CA LYS A 17 6.49 -19.40 -11.20
C LYS A 17 5.15 -18.75 -10.92
N LYS A 18 5.08 -17.79 -9.99
CA LYS A 18 3.84 -17.05 -9.72
C LYS A 18 3.52 -16.22 -10.95
N GLN A 19 2.74 -16.78 -11.85
CA GLN A 19 2.19 -16.04 -12.97
C GLN A 19 1.07 -15.17 -12.41
N PHE A 20 1.19 -13.86 -12.62
CA PHE A 20 0.12 -12.90 -12.32
C PHE A 20 -1.02 -13.16 -13.30
N LEU A 21 -1.83 -14.17 -13.02
CA LEU A 21 -2.88 -14.60 -13.94
C LEU A 21 -4.21 -14.01 -13.49
N PHE A 22 -4.61 -12.94 -14.16
CA PHE A 22 -6.03 -12.61 -14.31
C PHE A 22 -6.69 -13.79 -15.03
N ASN A 23 -7.61 -14.48 -14.35
CA ASN A 23 -8.34 -15.61 -14.90
C ASN A 23 -9.71 -15.12 -15.43
N PRO A 24 -9.90 -15.02 -16.76
CA PRO A 24 -11.12 -14.45 -17.34
C PRO A 24 -12.35 -15.34 -17.16
N THR A 25 -12.19 -16.65 -16.95
CA THR A 25 -13.30 -17.60 -16.84
C THR A 25 -13.75 -17.84 -15.40
N ASN A 26 -12.87 -17.60 -14.42
CA ASN A 26 -13.21 -17.66 -13.00
C ASN A 26 -12.46 -16.59 -12.20
N PRO A 27 -13.07 -15.40 -12.02
CA PRO A 27 -12.46 -14.30 -11.29
C PRO A 27 -12.06 -14.64 -9.85
N LYS A 28 -12.70 -15.63 -9.21
CA LYS A 28 -12.36 -16.09 -7.85
C LYS A 28 -11.01 -16.83 -7.78
N LYS A 29 -10.47 -17.28 -8.92
CA LYS A 29 -9.15 -17.94 -9.05
C LYS A 29 -8.01 -16.97 -9.38
N SER A 30 -8.34 -15.71 -9.69
CA SER A 30 -7.33 -14.66 -9.92
C SER A 30 -6.61 -14.34 -8.61
N PHE A 31 -5.28 -14.13 -8.68
CA PHE A 31 -4.51 -13.72 -7.51
C PHE A 31 -4.83 -12.28 -7.17
N ASP A 32 -5.47 -12.10 -6.03
CA ASP A 32 -5.97 -10.81 -5.63
C ASP A 32 -4.99 -10.09 -4.71
N VAL A 33 -4.10 -9.29 -5.30
CA VAL A 33 -3.11 -8.56 -4.52
C VAL A 33 -3.79 -7.40 -3.75
N TYR A 34 -5.02 -6.98 -4.13
CA TYR A 34 -5.65 -5.76 -3.59
C TYR A 34 -7.19 -5.69 -3.50
N ILE A 35 -7.97 -6.70 -3.89
CA ILE A 35 -9.42 -6.65 -3.70
C ILE A 35 -9.75 -7.25 -2.33
N ASP A 36 -10.01 -6.36 -1.39
CA ASP A 36 -10.93 -6.69 -0.31
C ASP A 36 -12.32 -6.81 -0.96
N LYS A 37 -12.95 -7.99 -0.86
CA LYS A 37 -14.24 -8.27 -1.52
C LYS A 37 -15.41 -7.59 -0.80
N ASN A 38 -15.17 -6.93 0.32
CA ASN A 38 -16.19 -6.22 1.08
C ASN A 38 -16.33 -4.77 0.57
N PRO A 39 -17.43 -4.40 -0.09
CA PRO A 39 -17.64 -3.04 -0.60
C PRO A 39 -17.63 -1.99 0.52
N LYS A 40 -17.90 -2.39 1.78
CA LYS A 40 -17.89 -1.50 2.96
C LYS A 40 -16.52 -0.92 3.29
N ASP A 41 -15.43 -1.56 2.85
CA ASP A 41 -14.04 -1.16 3.12
C ASP A 41 -13.41 -0.32 2.00
N THR A 42 -14.24 0.13 1.05
CA THR A 42 -13.83 0.97 -0.08
C THR A 42 -13.67 2.43 0.34
N ILE A 43 -12.47 2.97 0.20
CA ILE A 43 -12.19 4.40 0.37
C ILE A 43 -12.21 5.05 -1.00
N HIS A 44 -13.24 5.84 -1.27
CA HIS A 44 -13.33 6.66 -2.47
C HIS A 44 -12.25 7.74 -2.46
N ILE A 45 -11.53 7.89 -3.58
CA ILE A 45 -10.45 8.87 -3.76
C ILE A 45 -10.75 9.69 -5.01
N LYS A 46 -10.69 11.01 -4.87
CA LYS A 46 -10.78 11.96 -5.98
C LYS A 46 -9.40 12.58 -6.22
N TYR A 47 -9.14 12.99 -7.46
CA TYR A 47 -7.85 13.58 -7.88
C TYR A 47 -8.04 14.73 -8.87
N THR A 48 -9.25 15.32 -8.91
CA THR A 48 -9.59 16.32 -9.91
C THR A 48 -8.87 17.61 -9.60
N THR A 49 -9.05 18.11 -8.39
CA THR A 49 -8.41 19.33 -7.86
C THR A 49 -7.25 18.98 -6.92
N LEU A 50 -6.49 20.00 -6.52
CA LEU A 50 -5.48 19.84 -5.47
C LEU A 50 -6.13 19.58 -4.11
N GLU A 51 -7.19 20.33 -3.82
CA GLU A 51 -8.03 20.18 -2.62
C GLU A 51 -8.62 18.76 -2.48
N ASP A 52 -9.02 18.10 -3.58
CA ASP A 52 -9.48 16.70 -3.54
C ASP A 52 -8.41 15.75 -2.97
N VAL A 53 -7.14 16.00 -3.29
CA VAL A 53 -6.01 15.19 -2.84
C VAL A 53 -5.71 15.48 -1.37
N GLU A 54 -5.76 16.75 -0.96
CA GLU A 54 -5.64 17.16 0.45
C GLU A 54 -6.73 16.52 1.30
N ASN A 55 -7.99 16.67 0.90
CA ASN A 55 -9.14 16.06 1.57
C ASN A 55 -9.02 14.53 1.66
N THR A 56 -8.46 13.88 0.63
CA THR A 56 -8.18 12.44 0.69
C THR A 56 -7.12 12.12 1.73
N ILE A 57 -6.02 12.87 1.77
CA ILE A 57 -4.93 12.70 2.74
C ILE A 57 -5.47 12.90 4.16
N ASP A 58 -6.21 13.96 4.42
CA ASP A 58 -6.81 14.24 5.73
C ASP A 58 -7.76 13.14 6.17
N LYS A 59 -8.57 12.61 5.25
CA LYS A 59 -9.43 11.47 5.51
C LYS A 59 -8.62 10.23 5.90
N LEU A 60 -7.52 9.95 5.20
CA LEU A 60 -6.65 8.81 5.52
C LEU A 60 -5.98 8.98 6.89
N GLU A 61 -5.49 10.17 7.20
CA GLU A 61 -4.88 10.49 8.49
C GLU A 61 -5.90 10.38 9.64
N LYS A 62 -7.13 10.87 9.45
CA LYS A 62 -8.21 10.72 10.43
C LYS A 62 -8.56 9.25 10.67
N LEU A 63 -8.68 8.46 9.60
CA LEU A 63 -8.95 7.02 9.71
C LEU A 63 -7.83 6.27 10.44
N TYR A 64 -6.58 6.67 10.20
CA TYR A 64 -5.42 6.08 10.86
C TYR A 64 -5.37 6.44 12.35
N LYS A 65 -5.47 7.73 12.68
CA LYS A 65 -5.42 8.23 14.07
C LYS A 65 -6.56 7.71 14.91
N ASN A 66 -7.74 7.51 14.32
CA ASN A 66 -8.89 6.87 14.98
C ASN A 66 -8.74 5.34 15.11
N LYS A 67 -7.60 4.76 14.73
CA LYS A 67 -7.32 3.32 14.75
C LYS A 67 -8.30 2.47 13.93
N LYS A 68 -9.06 3.08 13.02
CA LYS A 68 -10.01 2.36 12.16
C LYS A 68 -9.29 1.50 11.12
N TYR A 69 -8.15 1.98 10.61
CA TYR A 69 -7.31 1.22 9.70
C TYR A 69 -5.86 1.17 10.18
N THR A 70 -5.20 0.03 9.92
CA THR A 70 -3.78 -0.14 10.21
C THR A 70 -2.92 0.69 9.26
N HIS A 71 -1.70 1.02 9.68
CA HIS A 71 -0.75 1.76 8.84
C HIS A 71 -0.51 1.07 7.49
N LYS A 72 -0.51 -0.28 7.46
CA LYS A 72 -0.39 -1.06 6.22
C LYS A 72 -1.49 -0.70 5.21
N ARG A 73 -2.75 -0.58 5.65
CA ARG A 73 -3.87 -0.25 4.77
C ARG A 73 -3.74 1.18 4.22
N ILE A 74 -3.38 2.13 5.09
CA ILE A 74 -3.16 3.54 4.70
C ILE A 74 -2.01 3.65 3.69
N TRP A 75 -0.92 2.91 3.92
CA TRP A 75 0.23 2.84 3.01
C TRP A 75 -0.15 2.29 1.63
N GLN A 76 -0.98 1.23 1.56
CA GLN A 76 -1.49 0.70 0.30
C GLN A 76 -2.31 1.75 -0.47
N VAL A 77 -3.21 2.46 0.22
CA VAL A 77 -4.04 3.49 -0.42
C VAL A 77 -3.19 4.67 -0.90
N GLY A 78 -2.22 5.12 -0.10
CA GLY A 78 -1.25 6.13 -0.50
C GLY A 78 -0.41 5.73 -1.72
N MET A 79 -0.03 4.44 -1.81
CA MET A 79 0.67 3.91 -2.98
C MET A 79 -0.20 3.98 -4.24
N ILE A 80 -1.46 3.56 -4.16
CA ILE A 80 -2.41 3.61 -5.29
C ILE A 80 -2.61 5.06 -5.74
N MET A 81 -2.82 5.99 -4.80
CA MET A 81 -2.98 7.41 -5.08
C MET A 81 -1.77 7.98 -5.83
N LYS A 82 -0.55 7.71 -5.34
CA LYS A 82 0.69 8.12 -6.02
C LYS A 82 0.80 7.53 -7.43
N VAL A 83 0.58 6.23 -7.60
CA VAL A 83 0.74 5.55 -8.90
C VAL A 83 -0.26 6.09 -9.92
N ARG A 84 -1.52 6.29 -9.53
CA ARG A 84 -2.54 6.89 -10.40
C ARG A 84 -2.17 8.30 -10.82
N LEU A 85 -1.76 9.14 -9.87
CA LEU A 85 -1.33 10.51 -10.16
C LEU A 85 -0.02 10.58 -10.94
N LYS A 86 0.85 9.56 -10.84
CA LYS A 86 2.09 9.47 -11.64
C LYS A 86 1.78 9.33 -13.13
N VAL A 87 0.77 8.54 -13.49
CA VAL A 87 0.31 8.40 -14.88
C VAL A 87 -0.22 9.74 -15.41
N LEU A 88 -0.86 10.53 -14.54
CA LEU A 88 -1.41 11.85 -14.87
C LEU A 88 -0.43 13.01 -14.62
N GLN A 89 0.85 12.74 -14.35
CA GLN A 89 1.80 13.76 -13.92
C GLN A 89 1.95 14.91 -14.93
N GLY A 90 1.85 14.61 -16.23
CA GLY A 90 1.93 15.63 -17.28
C GLY A 90 0.80 16.67 -17.23
N THR A 91 -0.40 16.27 -16.78
CA THR A 91 -1.57 17.17 -16.68
C THR A 91 -1.82 17.65 -15.25
N LYS A 92 -1.36 16.90 -14.24
CA LYS A 92 -1.61 17.15 -12.81
C LYS A 92 -0.32 17.12 -11.98
N PRO A 93 0.68 17.97 -12.29
CA PRO A 93 1.99 17.92 -11.64
C PRO A 93 1.93 18.25 -10.14
N LYS A 94 1.10 19.23 -9.74
CA LYS A 94 0.98 19.66 -8.33
C LYS A 94 0.35 18.56 -7.46
N GLN A 95 -0.72 17.93 -7.96
CA GLN A 95 -1.39 16.81 -7.29
C GLN A 95 -0.44 15.63 -7.12
N TYR A 96 0.31 15.28 -8.17
CA TYR A 96 1.33 14.24 -8.08
C TYR A 96 2.40 14.57 -7.05
N ALA A 97 2.92 15.81 -7.04
CA ALA A 97 3.93 16.23 -6.07
C ALA A 97 3.44 16.05 -4.63
N LEU A 98 2.21 16.49 -4.33
CA LEU A 98 1.60 16.33 -3.01
C LEU A 98 1.41 14.85 -2.64
N ALA A 99 0.85 14.03 -3.54
CA ALA A 99 0.68 12.60 -3.28
C ALA A 99 2.02 11.87 -3.07
N ASN A 100 3.06 12.27 -3.81
CA ASN A 100 4.40 11.71 -3.65
C ASN A 100 5.07 12.17 -2.33
N LYS A 101 4.85 13.42 -1.90
CA LYS A 101 5.26 13.92 -0.59
C LYS A 101 4.62 13.10 0.53
N TYR A 102 3.31 12.90 0.47
CA TYR A 102 2.58 12.08 1.43
C TYR A 102 3.05 10.62 1.45
N PHE A 103 3.24 9.99 0.28
CA PHE A 103 3.75 8.62 0.22
C PHE A 103 5.14 8.47 0.85
N THR A 104 6.02 9.45 0.64
CA THR A 104 7.36 9.48 1.25
C THR A 104 7.27 9.60 2.76
N PHE A 105 6.36 10.45 3.26
CA PHE A 105 6.05 10.58 4.68
C PHE A 105 5.57 9.26 5.29
N LEU A 106 4.64 8.54 4.64
CA LEU A 106 4.20 7.22 5.10
C LEU A 106 5.36 6.22 5.14
N GLY A 107 6.30 6.30 4.21
CA GLY A 107 7.54 5.52 4.22
C GLY A 107 8.42 5.80 5.44
N LYS A 108 8.56 7.06 5.85
CA LYS A 108 9.25 7.45 7.10
C LYS A 108 8.51 6.90 8.32
N ARG A 109 7.18 7.05 8.36
CA ARG A 109 6.34 6.54 9.46
C ARG A 109 6.52 5.03 9.65
N THR A 110 6.65 4.24 8.59
CA THR A 110 6.87 2.78 8.68
C THR A 110 8.13 2.40 9.48
N LYS A 111 9.15 3.26 9.50
CA LYS A 111 10.41 3.01 10.22
C LYS A 111 10.31 3.23 11.73
N LEU A 112 9.28 3.94 12.19
CA LEU A 112 9.07 4.22 13.61
C LEU A 112 8.42 3.04 14.33
N HIS A 113 8.60 3.01 15.65
CA HIS A 113 7.87 2.11 16.54
C HIS A 113 6.37 2.44 16.55
N GLU A 114 5.52 1.43 16.76
CA GLU A 114 4.07 1.52 16.53
C GLU A 114 3.40 2.68 17.28
N ASN A 115 3.75 2.88 18.55
CA ASN A 115 3.21 3.98 19.36
C ASN A 115 3.59 5.37 18.81
N ASP A 116 4.79 5.51 18.25
CA ASP A 116 5.27 6.80 17.74
C ASP A 116 4.70 7.12 16.36
N ARG A 117 4.26 6.10 15.60
CA ARG A 117 3.59 6.31 14.31
C ARG A 117 2.31 7.13 14.45
N TYR A 118 1.57 6.95 15.54
CA TYR A 118 0.31 7.66 15.81
C TYR A 118 0.52 9.13 16.21
N LYS A 119 1.69 9.46 16.77
CA LYS A 119 2.05 10.83 17.15
C LYS A 119 2.49 11.66 15.94
N LEU A 120 3.12 11.01 14.96
CA LEU A 120 3.61 11.66 13.76
C LEU A 120 2.46 12.19 12.90
N SER A 121 2.50 13.47 12.53
CA SER A 121 1.51 14.12 11.67
C SER A 121 2.11 14.54 10.33
N PHE A 122 1.28 14.55 9.29
CA PHE A 122 1.69 15.01 7.96
C PHE A 122 1.60 16.53 7.88
N GLU A 123 2.57 17.15 7.21
CA GLU A 123 2.62 18.59 6.95
C GLU A 123 2.67 18.83 5.44
N TYR A 124 1.83 19.75 4.97
CA TYR A 124 1.58 20.06 3.55
C TYR A 124 2.74 20.74 2.85
#